data_AF-A0A660N6B6-F1
#
_entry.id   AF-A0A660N6B6-F1
#
_cell.length_a   1.000
_cell.length_b   1.000
_cell.length_c   1.000
_cell.angle_alpha   90.00
_cell.angle_beta   90.00
_cell.angle_gamma   90.00
#
_symmetry.space_group_name_H-M   'P 1'
#
loop_
_entity.id
_entity.type
_entity.pdbx_description
1 polymer ?
#
loop_
_entity_poly.entity_id
_entity_poly.type
_entity_poly.pdbx_seq_one_letter_code
_entity_poly.pdbx_strand_id
1 'polypeptide(L)'
;MADLPEFSPELSPEERAFLQQVRQWVKDDDQTIDFDTLRQKTPTDNKGIFWLSFACELCTLPPSGSLDIRENGRLSVALRILYALLESNSHVPQVWSCRLMGLLYLSSGLEAFANVAAITEDLREQAPSIREEAQQLKNEMYAFLDEALVRFPGDQWFINFRHDYLEDEEDNADTASGVATQN
;
A
#
# COMPACT_ATOMS: atom_id res chain seq x y z
N MET A 1 -24.30 -2.15 7.76
CA MET A 1 -23.28 -1.44 6.97
C MET A 1 -22.68 -0.43 7.92
N ALA A 2 -21.38 -0.53 8.22
CA ALA A 2 -20.72 0.55 8.94
C ALA A 2 -20.69 1.77 8.00
N ASP A 3 -21.20 2.91 8.45
CA ASP A 3 -21.12 4.16 7.70
C ASP A 3 -19.64 4.49 7.53
N LEU A 4 -19.18 4.42 6.28
CA LEU A 4 -17.83 4.84 5.93
C LEU A 4 -17.75 6.36 6.17
N PRO A 5 -16.63 6.86 6.71
CA PRO A 5 -16.52 8.27 7.07
C PRO A 5 -16.83 9.16 5.86
N GLU A 6 -17.54 10.26 6.11
CA GLU A 6 -17.80 11.29 5.12
C GLU A 6 -16.47 11.88 4.61
N PHE A 7 -16.40 12.09 3.30
CA PHE A 7 -15.30 12.79 2.67
C PHE A 7 -15.24 14.25 3.13
N SER A 8 -14.05 14.85 3.09
CA SER A 8 -13.83 16.23 3.53
C SER A 8 -14.88 17.21 2.95
N PRO A 9 -15.42 18.13 3.78
CA PRO A 9 -16.36 19.13 3.30
C PRO A 9 -15.75 20.09 2.28
N GLU A 10 -14.41 20.19 2.20
CA GLU A 10 -13.68 21.03 1.25
C GLU A 10 -13.71 20.52 -0.19
N LEU A 11 -14.09 19.26 -0.39
CA LEU A 11 -14.24 18.65 -1.71
C LEU A 11 -15.52 19.15 -2.39
N SER A 12 -15.48 19.25 -3.72
CA SER A 12 -16.69 19.54 -4.49
C SER A 12 -17.69 18.38 -4.41
N PRO A 13 -18.99 18.62 -4.69
CA PRO A 13 -19.95 17.54 -4.86
C PRO A 13 -19.52 16.51 -5.92
N GLU A 14 -18.89 16.93 -7.03
CA GLU A 14 -18.40 16.01 -8.05
C GLU A 14 -17.23 15.16 -7.53
N GLU A 15 -16.27 15.77 -6.82
CA GLU A 15 -15.13 15.07 -6.22
C GLU A 15 -15.59 14.01 -5.21
N ARG A 16 -16.55 14.36 -4.34
CA ARG A 16 -17.11 13.40 -3.38
C ARG A 16 -17.87 12.26 -4.07
N ALA A 17 -18.66 12.56 -5.08
CA ALA A 17 -19.37 11.54 -5.84
C ALA A 17 -18.39 10.57 -6.54
N PHE A 18 -17.31 11.11 -7.10
CA PHE A 18 -16.24 10.31 -7.70
C PHE A 18 -15.56 9.40 -6.67
N LEU A 19 -15.14 9.94 -5.52
CA LEU A 19 -14.49 9.14 -4.47
C LEU A 19 -15.43 8.07 -3.89
N GLN A 20 -16.72 8.38 -3.79
CA GLN A 20 -17.73 7.40 -3.37
C GLN A 20 -17.84 6.24 -4.38
N GLN A 21 -17.75 6.53 -5.67
CA GLN A 21 -17.74 5.50 -6.71
C GLN A 21 -16.46 4.66 -6.65
N VAL A 22 -15.30 5.28 -6.43
CA VAL A 22 -14.02 4.58 -6.22
C VAL A 22 -14.10 3.64 -5.04
N ARG A 23 -14.59 4.13 -3.90
CA ARG A 23 -14.80 3.33 -2.69
C ARG A 23 -15.66 2.10 -2.95
N GLN A 24 -16.71 2.24 -3.75
CA GLN A 24 -17.56 1.13 -4.14
C GLN A 24 -16.80 0.11 -5.02
N TRP A 25 -16.02 0.57 -6.00
CA TRP A 25 -15.18 -0.30 -6.82
C TRP A 25 -14.10 -1.04 -6.03
N VAL A 26 -13.47 -0.37 -5.06
CA VAL A 26 -12.51 -1.01 -4.15
C VAL A 26 -13.22 -2.06 -3.30
N LYS A 27 -14.40 -1.75 -2.76
CA LYS A 27 -15.20 -2.69 -1.96
C LYS A 27 -15.64 -3.92 -2.75
N ASP A 28 -15.98 -3.73 -4.02
CA ASP A 28 -16.37 -4.81 -4.93
C ASP A 28 -15.15 -5.58 -5.47
N ASP A 29 -13.93 -5.15 -5.16
CA ASP A 29 -12.66 -5.71 -5.63
C ASP A 29 -12.62 -5.83 -7.16
N ASP A 30 -13.08 -4.78 -7.84
CA ASP A 30 -13.16 -4.77 -9.30
C ASP A 30 -11.77 -4.62 -9.94
N GLN A 31 -11.15 -5.77 -10.21
CA GLN A 31 -9.85 -5.87 -10.87
C GLN A 31 -9.92 -5.67 -12.39
N THR A 32 -11.05 -5.26 -12.96
CA THR A 32 -11.14 -4.92 -14.40
C THR A 32 -10.85 -3.44 -14.64
N ILE A 33 -10.93 -2.63 -13.59
CA ILE A 33 -10.73 -1.19 -13.67
C ILE A 33 -9.25 -0.88 -13.91
N ASP A 34 -9.01 0.01 -14.87
CA ASP A 34 -7.73 0.66 -15.08
C ASP A 34 -7.68 1.94 -14.23
N PHE A 35 -7.02 1.85 -13.08
CA PHE A 35 -6.96 2.97 -12.13
C PHE A 35 -6.07 4.11 -12.62
N ASP A 36 -5.14 3.87 -13.55
CA ASP A 36 -4.32 4.94 -14.12
C ASP A 36 -5.14 5.79 -15.10
N THR A 37 -5.94 5.16 -15.94
CA THR A 37 -6.92 5.85 -16.81
C THR A 37 -7.93 6.62 -15.96
N LEU A 38 -8.37 6.03 -14.86
CA LEU A 38 -9.31 6.67 -13.94
C LEU A 38 -8.68 7.91 -13.27
N ARG A 39 -7.42 7.81 -12.83
CA ARG A 39 -6.63 8.93 -12.28
C ARG A 39 -6.53 10.10 -13.26
N GLN A 40 -6.42 9.83 -14.56
CA GLN A 40 -6.35 10.87 -15.59
C GLN A 40 -7.70 11.57 -15.85
N LYS A 41 -8.82 10.97 -15.44
CA LYS A 41 -10.19 11.46 -15.64
C LYS A 41 -10.82 12.04 -14.38
N THR A 42 -10.03 12.25 -13.32
CA THR A 42 -10.54 12.74 -12.03
C THR A 42 -11.14 14.14 -12.19
N PRO A 43 -12.33 14.41 -11.63
CA PRO A 43 -12.98 15.72 -11.71
C PRO A 43 -12.43 16.66 -10.63
N THR A 44 -11.14 16.97 -10.66
CA THR A 44 -10.46 17.79 -9.63
C THR A 44 -9.67 18.95 -10.24
N ASP A 45 -9.55 20.03 -9.47
CA ASP A 45 -8.67 21.18 -9.75
C ASP A 45 -7.27 21.05 -9.12
N ASN A 46 -6.87 19.83 -8.72
CA ASN A 46 -5.59 19.44 -8.13
C ASN A 46 -5.38 19.78 -6.65
N LYS A 47 -6.45 19.84 -5.85
CA LYS A 47 -6.31 19.96 -4.39
C LYS A 47 -5.61 18.73 -3.81
N GLY A 48 -4.59 18.95 -2.96
CA GLY A 48 -3.88 17.87 -2.27
C GLY A 48 -4.79 16.95 -1.45
N ILE A 49 -5.88 17.51 -0.89
CA ILE A 49 -6.88 16.76 -0.12
C ILE A 49 -7.63 15.74 -0.99
N PHE A 50 -7.96 16.08 -2.24
CA PHE A 50 -8.60 15.14 -3.16
C PHE A 50 -7.66 13.97 -3.45
N TRP A 51 -6.41 14.26 -3.82
CA TRP A 51 -5.42 13.24 -4.16
C TRP A 51 -5.10 12.33 -2.98
N LEU A 52 -4.98 12.89 -1.77
CA LEU A 52 -4.80 12.09 -0.56
C LEU A 52 -6.02 11.20 -0.30
N SER A 53 -7.23 11.74 -0.39
CA SER A 53 -8.47 10.96 -0.22
C SER A 53 -8.54 9.84 -1.25
N PHE A 54 -8.22 10.11 -2.51
CA PHE A 54 -8.21 9.12 -3.57
C PHE A 54 -7.19 8.01 -3.30
N ALA A 55 -5.95 8.35 -2.94
CA ALA A 55 -4.94 7.36 -2.59
C ALA A 55 -5.35 6.52 -1.37
N CYS A 56 -5.96 7.12 -0.34
CA CYS A 56 -6.47 6.40 0.82
C CYS A 56 -7.55 5.37 0.45
N GLU A 57 -8.49 5.74 -0.42
CA GLU A 57 -9.50 4.78 -0.90
C GLU A 57 -8.83 3.60 -1.64
N LEU A 58 -7.85 3.88 -2.51
CA LEU A 58 -7.14 2.84 -3.25
C LEU A 58 -6.30 1.92 -2.35
N CYS A 59 -5.74 2.46 -1.27
CA CYS A 59 -5.00 1.72 -0.24
C CYS A 59 -5.90 0.97 0.77
N THR A 60 -7.23 1.03 0.64
CA THR A 60 -8.12 0.29 1.55
C THR A 60 -8.14 -1.19 1.21
N LEU A 61 -8.04 -2.08 2.21
CA LEU A 61 -8.13 -3.53 1.97
C LEU A 61 -9.59 -3.93 1.64
N PRO A 62 -9.86 -4.59 0.50
CA PRO A 62 -11.20 -5.04 0.16
C PRO A 62 -11.63 -6.21 1.05
N PRO A 63 -12.94 -6.42 1.26
CA PRO A 63 -13.44 -7.54 2.04
C PRO A 63 -13.03 -8.93 1.53
N SER A 64 -12.73 -9.05 0.23
CA SER A 64 -12.22 -10.28 -0.38
C SER A 64 -10.80 -10.66 0.10
N GLY A 65 -10.06 -9.69 0.65
CA GLY A 65 -8.63 -9.84 0.95
C GLY A 65 -7.75 -9.89 -0.29
N SER A 66 -8.31 -9.71 -1.49
CA SER A 66 -7.52 -9.72 -2.72
C SER A 66 -6.72 -8.43 -2.86
N LEU A 67 -5.48 -8.57 -3.30
CA LEU A 67 -4.56 -7.47 -3.51
C LEU A 67 -4.37 -7.33 -5.02
N ASP A 68 -4.86 -6.23 -5.59
CA ASP A 68 -4.68 -5.93 -7.00
C ASP A 68 -3.22 -5.47 -7.22
N ILE A 69 -2.39 -6.45 -7.60
CA ILE A 69 -0.94 -6.31 -7.81
C ILE A 69 -0.56 -5.85 -9.22
N ARG A 70 -1.53 -5.53 -10.08
CA ARG A 70 -1.24 -5.08 -11.44
C ARG A 70 -0.54 -3.72 -11.42
N GLU A 71 0.28 -3.45 -12.42
CA GLU A 71 0.93 -2.14 -12.56
C GLU A 71 -0.09 -1.00 -12.66
N ASN A 72 -1.18 -1.18 -13.42
CA ASN A 72 -2.28 -0.22 -13.50
C ASN A 72 -3.37 -0.44 -12.43
N GLY A 73 -3.09 -1.30 -11.46
CA GLY A 73 -3.96 -1.63 -10.34
C GLY A 73 -3.97 -0.54 -9.26
N ARG A 74 -4.92 -0.67 -8.34
CA ARG A 74 -5.20 0.36 -7.31
C ARG A 74 -3.99 0.72 -6.46
N LEU A 75 -3.20 -0.26 -5.99
CA LEU A 75 -2.08 -0.02 -5.07
C LEU A 75 -0.92 0.69 -5.79
N SER A 76 -0.57 0.22 -6.98
CA SER A 76 0.46 0.82 -7.84
C SER A 76 0.13 2.28 -8.20
N VAL A 77 -1.14 2.57 -8.49
CA VAL A 77 -1.60 3.95 -8.76
C VAL A 77 -1.61 4.80 -7.50
N ALA A 78 -2.02 4.26 -6.35
CA ALA A 78 -1.98 4.96 -5.07
C ALA A 78 -0.55 5.38 -4.71
N LEU A 79 0.42 4.48 -4.83
CA LEU A 79 1.83 4.76 -4.54
C LEU A 79 2.42 5.86 -5.42
N ARG A 80 2.03 5.94 -6.70
CA ARG A 80 2.41 7.03 -7.60
C ARG A 80 1.83 8.38 -7.16
N ILE A 81 0.54 8.40 -6.78
CA ILE A 81 -0.11 9.60 -6.26
C ILE A 81 0.59 10.07 -4.98
N LEU A 82 0.88 9.14 -4.07
CA LEU A 82 1.51 9.43 -2.78
C LEU A 82 2.96 9.90 -2.94
N TYR A 83 3.70 9.35 -3.91
CA TYR A 83 5.04 9.84 -4.25
C TYR A 83 5.01 11.33 -4.63
N ALA A 84 4.12 11.71 -5.55
CA ALA A 84 3.95 13.10 -5.97
C ALA A 84 3.47 14.00 -4.82
N LEU A 85 2.58 13.50 -3.94
CA LEU A 85 2.13 14.26 -2.77
C LEU A 85 3.26 14.54 -1.80
N LEU A 86 4.19 13.61 -1.58
CA LEU A 86 5.31 13.80 -0.67
C LEU A 86 6.24 14.94 -1.08
N GLU A 87 6.39 15.21 -2.38
CA GLU A 87 7.23 16.32 -2.88
C GLU A 87 6.83 17.68 -2.28
N SER A 88 5.53 17.89 -2.05
CA SER A 88 4.99 19.16 -1.53
C SER A 88 4.33 19.05 -0.15
N ASN A 89 4.00 17.84 0.31
CA ASN A 89 3.23 17.59 1.53
C ASN A 89 3.96 16.63 2.50
N SER A 90 5.29 16.54 2.44
CA SER A 90 6.08 15.69 3.33
C SER A 90 6.00 16.04 4.82
N HIS A 91 5.31 17.11 5.21
CA HIS A 91 5.02 17.48 6.60
C HIS A 91 3.67 16.93 7.10
N VAL A 92 2.88 16.28 6.24
CA VAL A 92 1.55 15.74 6.56
C VAL A 92 1.66 14.24 6.87
N PRO A 93 1.50 13.81 8.14
CA PRO A 93 1.67 12.40 8.54
C PRO A 93 0.78 11.43 7.76
N GLN A 94 -0.42 11.85 7.37
CA GLN A 94 -1.40 11.02 6.66
C GLN A 94 -0.90 10.59 5.27
N VAL A 95 -0.06 11.40 4.62
CA VAL A 95 0.55 11.02 3.33
C VAL A 95 1.55 9.87 3.55
N TRP A 96 2.32 9.94 4.63
CA TRP A 96 3.30 8.91 4.99
C TRP A 96 2.61 7.62 5.42
N SER A 97 1.62 7.69 6.29
CA SER A 97 0.89 6.50 6.76
C SER A 97 0.17 5.80 5.62
N CYS A 98 -0.47 6.56 4.72
CA CYS A 98 -1.12 5.99 3.54
C CYS A 98 -0.11 5.31 2.59
N ARG A 99 1.09 5.86 2.42
CA ARG A 99 2.15 5.22 1.62
C ARG A 99 2.65 3.93 2.25
N LEU A 100 2.88 3.93 3.57
CA LEU A 100 3.28 2.72 4.29
C LEU A 100 2.26 1.59 4.14
N MET A 101 0.96 1.90 4.25
CA MET A 101 -0.10 0.92 3.98
C MET A 101 -0.07 0.41 2.54
N GLY A 102 0.12 1.30 1.56
CA GLY A 102 0.23 0.91 0.15
C GLY A 102 1.42 -0.01 -0.12
N LEU A 103 2.59 0.29 0.46
CA LEU A 103 3.80 -0.54 0.34
C LEU A 103 3.62 -1.90 1.03
N LEU A 104 3.05 -1.93 2.23
CA LEU A 104 2.73 -3.15 2.96
C LEU A 104 1.84 -4.08 2.15
N TYR A 105 0.72 -3.54 1.63
CA TYR A 105 -0.24 -4.32 0.87
C TYR A 105 0.30 -4.76 -0.48
N LEU A 106 1.04 -3.92 -1.20
CA LEU A 106 1.59 -4.33 -2.50
C LEU A 106 2.67 -5.40 -2.34
N SER A 107 3.62 -5.21 -1.42
CA SER A 107 4.67 -6.20 -1.13
C SER A 107 4.08 -7.54 -0.69
N SER A 108 3.11 -7.52 0.23
CA SER A 108 2.43 -8.73 0.71
C SER A 108 1.65 -9.44 -0.41
N GLY A 109 1.01 -8.68 -1.29
CA GLY A 109 0.28 -9.22 -2.45
C GLY A 109 1.22 -9.90 -3.45
N LEU A 110 2.35 -9.27 -3.75
CA LEU A 110 3.36 -9.83 -4.65
C LEU A 110 4.02 -11.07 -4.05
N GLU A 111 4.29 -11.09 -2.75
CA GLU A 111 4.83 -12.27 -2.07
C GLU A 111 3.84 -13.45 -2.14
N ALA A 112 2.57 -13.22 -1.83
CA ALA A 112 1.53 -14.23 -1.94
C ALA A 112 1.41 -14.75 -3.39
N PHE A 113 1.47 -13.85 -4.37
CA PHE A 113 1.44 -14.22 -5.78
C PHE A 113 2.68 -15.02 -6.20
N ALA A 114 3.88 -14.65 -5.76
CA ALA A 114 5.11 -15.39 -6.01
C ALA A 114 5.05 -16.83 -5.46
N ASN A 115 4.42 -17.02 -4.29
CA ASN A 115 4.22 -18.35 -3.70
C ASN A 115 3.31 -19.23 -4.57
N VAL A 116 2.22 -18.67 -5.11
CA VAL A 116 1.33 -19.38 -6.04
C VAL A 116 2.01 -19.61 -7.39
N ALA A 117 2.75 -18.63 -7.91
CA ALA A 117 3.48 -18.74 -9.16
C ALA A 117 4.52 -19.87 -9.13
N ALA A 118 5.23 -20.05 -8.01
CA ALA A 118 6.25 -21.07 -7.86
C ALA A 118 5.73 -22.52 -8.07
N ILE A 119 4.45 -22.76 -7.76
CA ILE A 119 3.81 -24.07 -7.90
C ILE A 119 2.97 -24.19 -9.18
N THR A 120 2.79 -23.10 -9.94
CA THR A 120 2.03 -23.06 -11.20
C THR A 120 2.98 -23.23 -12.38
N GLU A 121 2.80 -24.27 -13.20
CA GLU A 121 3.75 -24.65 -14.27
C GLU A 121 4.09 -23.48 -15.21
N ASP A 122 3.08 -22.75 -15.69
CA ASP A 122 3.25 -21.63 -16.63
C ASP A 122 3.87 -20.36 -16.02
N LEU A 123 3.88 -20.23 -14.69
CA LEU A 123 4.34 -19.04 -13.97
C LEU A 123 5.61 -19.27 -13.14
N ARG A 124 6.08 -20.52 -13.03
CA ARG A 124 7.18 -20.91 -12.14
C ARG A 124 8.46 -20.12 -12.40
N GLU A 125 8.77 -19.85 -13.66
CA GLU A 125 9.98 -19.10 -14.05
C GLU A 125 9.92 -17.62 -13.63
N GLN A 126 8.72 -17.06 -13.42
CA GLN A 126 8.50 -15.66 -13.01
C GLN A 126 8.52 -15.51 -11.48
N ALA A 127 8.28 -16.59 -10.73
CA ALA A 127 8.18 -16.54 -9.28
C ALA A 127 9.41 -15.90 -8.57
N PRO A 128 10.67 -16.14 -9.00
CA PRO A 128 11.83 -15.49 -8.40
C PRO A 128 11.83 -13.97 -8.59
N SER A 129 11.52 -13.46 -9.79
CA SER A 129 11.52 -12.02 -10.05
C SER A 129 10.40 -11.30 -9.30
N ILE A 130 9.22 -11.92 -9.21
CA ILE A 130 8.10 -11.37 -8.42
C ILE A 130 8.48 -11.31 -6.93
N ARG A 131 9.16 -12.34 -6.41
CA ARG A 131 9.63 -12.33 -5.01
C ARG A 131 10.70 -11.26 -4.77
N GLU A 132 11.59 -11.04 -5.73
CA GLU A 132 12.57 -9.95 -5.66
C GLU A 132 11.88 -8.58 -5.61
N GLU A 133 10.87 -8.34 -6.45
CA GLU A 133 10.08 -7.11 -6.43
C GLU A 133 9.36 -6.91 -5.09
N ALA A 134 8.72 -7.96 -4.56
CA ALA A 134 8.09 -7.92 -3.24
C ALA A 134 9.10 -7.51 -2.14
N GLN A 135 10.31 -8.09 -2.17
CA GLN A 135 11.36 -7.78 -1.22
C GLN A 135 11.88 -6.35 -1.36
N GLN A 136 12.02 -5.84 -2.59
CA GLN A 136 12.43 -4.46 -2.84
C GLN A 136 11.42 -3.47 -2.24
N LEU A 137 10.13 -3.69 -2.46
CA LEU A 137 9.06 -2.87 -1.87
C LEU A 137 9.01 -2.96 -0.35
N LYS A 138 9.27 -4.14 0.21
CA LYS A 138 9.36 -4.33 1.66
C LYS A 138 10.55 -3.57 2.26
N ASN A 139 11.71 -3.62 1.60
CA ASN A 139 12.89 -2.84 1.98
C ASN A 139 12.65 -1.33 1.88
N GLU A 140 11.94 -0.88 0.83
CA GLU A 140 11.49 0.51 0.71
C GLU A 140 10.58 0.90 1.87
N MET A 141 9.64 0.04 2.25
CA MET A 141 8.74 0.28 3.38
C MET A 141 9.51 0.46 4.70
N TYR A 142 10.50 -0.40 4.97
CA TYR A 142 11.36 -0.29 6.15
C TYR A 142 12.09 1.05 6.20
N ALA A 143 12.82 1.39 5.12
CA ALA A 143 13.55 2.65 5.05
C ALA A 143 12.63 3.87 5.16
N PHE A 144 11.46 3.80 4.52
CA PHE A 144 10.48 4.88 4.56
C PHE A 144 9.84 5.05 5.96
N LEU A 145 9.64 3.97 6.71
CA LEU A 145 9.17 4.03 8.09
C LEU A 145 10.24 4.63 9.02
N ASP A 146 11.51 4.25 8.86
CA ASP A 146 12.60 4.83 9.63
C ASP A 146 12.66 6.36 9.44
N GLU A 147 12.52 6.82 8.20
CA GLU A 147 12.41 8.25 7.90
C GLU A 147 11.17 8.89 8.54
N ALA A 148 10.02 8.20 8.51
CA ALA A 148 8.79 8.67 9.14
C ALA A 148 8.95 8.84 10.66
N LEU A 149 9.58 7.89 11.33
CA LEU A 149 9.83 7.91 12.79
C LEU A 149 10.78 9.04 13.20
N VAL A 150 11.77 9.36 12.37
CA VAL A 150 12.64 10.53 12.58
C VAL A 150 11.87 11.83 12.38
N ARG A 151 11.00 11.89 11.37
CA ARG A 151 10.26 13.11 11.02
C ARG A 151 9.10 13.42 11.96
N PHE A 152 8.41 12.38 12.44
CA PHE A 152 7.25 12.49 13.32
C PHE A 152 7.55 11.78 14.65
N PRO A 153 8.53 12.30 15.43
CA PRO A 153 8.96 11.63 16.65
C PRO A 153 7.82 11.54 17.67
N GLY A 154 7.54 10.32 18.12
CA GLY A 154 6.51 10.05 19.12
C GLY A 154 5.08 9.86 18.58
N ASP A 155 4.88 9.97 17.26
CA ASP A 155 3.58 9.66 16.65
C ASP A 155 3.28 8.16 16.80
N GLN A 156 2.18 7.87 17.50
CA GLN A 156 1.80 6.51 17.87
C GLN A 156 1.41 5.66 16.67
N TRP A 157 0.97 6.25 15.55
CA TRP A 157 0.62 5.47 14.38
C TRP A 157 1.86 4.78 13.79
N PHE A 158 2.97 5.50 13.62
CA PHE A 158 4.21 4.92 13.08
C PHE A 158 4.88 3.96 14.06
N ILE A 159 4.82 4.25 15.37
CA ILE A 159 5.35 3.36 16.41
C ILE A 159 4.59 2.03 16.41
N ASN A 160 3.26 2.09 16.42
CA ASN A 160 2.43 0.89 16.37
C ASN A 160 2.60 0.14 15.05
N PHE A 161 2.68 0.85 13.93
CA PHE A 161 2.92 0.20 12.63
C PHE A 161 4.24 -0.59 12.62
N ARG A 162 5.31 -0.07 13.23
CA ARG A 162 6.56 -0.82 13.39
C ARG A 162 6.35 -2.07 14.22
N HIS A 163 5.69 -1.94 15.37
CA HIS A 163 5.42 -3.07 16.25
C HIS A 163 4.58 -4.15 15.57
N ASP A 164 3.49 -3.75 14.92
CA ASP A 164 2.48 -4.66 14.36
C ASP A 164 2.98 -5.44 13.12
N TYR A 165 3.93 -4.90 12.37
CA TYR A 165 4.31 -5.45 11.06
C TYR A 165 5.80 -5.76 10.89
N LEU A 166 6.68 -5.31 11.79
CA LEU A 166 8.12 -5.30 11.55
C LEU A 166 8.97 -5.86 12.69
N GLU A 167 8.49 -5.85 13.93
CA GLU A 167 9.28 -6.32 15.09
C GLU A 167 9.38 -7.86 15.18
N ASP A 168 8.57 -8.62 14.42
CA ASP A 168 8.61 -10.11 14.41
C ASP A 168 9.78 -10.74 13.61
N GLU A 169 10.58 -9.95 12.88
CA GLU A 169 11.73 -10.50 12.11
C GLU A 169 13.04 -10.59 12.90
N GLU A 170 13.20 -9.86 14.01
CA GLU A 170 14.45 -9.90 14.80
C GLU A 170 14.61 -11.20 15.61
N ASP A 171 13.52 -11.86 16.00
CA ASP A 171 13.58 -13.12 16.79
C ASP A 171 13.90 -14.37 15.95
N ASN A 172 13.85 -14.30 14.62
CA ASN A 172 14.14 -15.44 13.73
C ASN A 172 15.59 -15.50 13.23
N ALA A 173 16.40 -14.45 13.42
CA ALA A 173 17.80 -14.47 13.01
C ALA A 173 18.70 -15.28 13.97
N ASP A 174 18.34 -15.38 15.26
CA ASP A 174 19.16 -16.06 16.26
C ASP A 174 18.94 -17.59 16.34
N THR A 175 17.88 -18.12 15.73
CA THR A 175 17.61 -19.57 15.74
C THR A 175 18.27 -20.33 14.57
N ALA A 176 18.74 -19.63 13.53
CA ALA A 176 19.39 -20.24 12.37
C ALA A 176 20.90 -20.51 12.56
N SER A 177 21.54 -19.95 13.61
CA SER A 177 22.98 -20.14 13.88
C SER A 177 23.31 -21.29 14.85
N GLY A 178 22.30 -22.05 15.30
CA GLY A 178 22.44 -22.98 16.44
C GLY A 178 22.65 -24.47 16.14
N VAL A 179 22.84 -24.90 14.89
CA VAL A 179 23.03 -26.33 14.58
C VAL A 179 24.21 -26.56 13.63
N ALA A 180 25.43 -26.41 14.16
CA ALA A 180 26.62 -26.99 13.56
C ALA A 180 27.69 -27.21 14.63
N THR A 181 27.61 -28.32 15.37
CA THR A 181 28.75 -29.19 15.72
C THR A 181 28.33 -30.27 16.71
N GLN A 182 28.32 -31.53 16.26
CA GLN A 182 28.77 -32.68 17.05
C GLN A 182 28.98 -33.86 16.08
N ASN A 183 30.25 -34.12 15.76
CA ASN A 183 30.76 -35.42 15.31
C ASN A 183 31.82 -35.84 16.33
#